data_AF-A0A2N5WK30-F1
#
_entry.id   AF-A0A2N5WK30-F1
#
_cell.length_a   1.000
_cell.length_b   1.000
_cell.length_c   1.000
_cell.angle_alpha   90.00
_cell.angle_beta   90.00
_cell.angle_gamma   90.00
#
_symmetry.space_group_name_H-M   'P 1'
#
loop_
_entity.id
_entity.type
_entity.pdbx_description
1 polymer ?
#
loop_
_entity_poly.entity_id
_entity_poly.type
_entity_poly.pdbx_seq_one_letter_code
_entity_poly.pdbx_strand_id
1 'polypeptide(L)'
;MSTTNGQWFPPSWPARIRALASGELSPVVPRRAATVMLLRDTLDGPAVHMLRRRTSMAFAAGAYAYPGGGVDPRDERELGWAGPAPAVWAERLGAEESVARAIVCAAVRETFEESGVLLAGPDERTVVADTTGADWERDRAALVSRELSFADFLVARGLVLRSDLLGAWTRWITPEFEERRYDTWFFVAGLPAGQRTRDVSTEADRTEWVLPRDAAARYDTGELTMMPPTISTLRQLLPYGSAAEALDAAGGRDMTPVLATARLEGEHVVLEWPGHEEFTRHVTKGSTP
;
A
#
# COMPACT_ATOMS: atom_id res chain seq x y z
N MET A 1 5.65 -30.36 -1.55
CA MET A 1 4.68 -29.90 -0.54
C MET A 1 3.89 -28.78 -1.17
N SER A 2 2.61 -29.04 -1.48
CA SER A 2 1.73 -28.11 -2.20
C SER A 2 1.55 -26.83 -1.37
N THR A 3 1.98 -25.69 -1.90
CA THR A 3 1.70 -24.37 -1.33
C THR A 3 0.23 -24.07 -1.58
N THR A 4 -0.63 -24.34 -0.60
CA THR A 4 -2.08 -24.36 -0.82
C THR A 4 -2.74 -22.98 -0.98
N ASN A 5 -1.99 -21.87 -0.93
CA ASN A 5 -2.52 -20.50 -1.12
C ASN A 5 -1.57 -19.70 -2.03
N GLY A 6 -2.05 -18.61 -2.65
CA GLY A 6 -1.30 -17.67 -3.52
C GLY A 6 -0.25 -16.82 -2.80
N GLN A 7 0.45 -17.38 -1.82
CA GLN A 7 1.43 -16.66 -1.01
C GLN A 7 2.70 -16.36 -1.82
N TRP A 8 3.15 -15.10 -1.78
CA TRP A 8 4.43 -14.70 -2.35
C TRP A 8 5.57 -14.83 -1.32
N PHE A 9 6.57 -15.68 -1.63
CA PHE A 9 7.78 -15.85 -0.81
C PHE A 9 9.05 -15.97 -1.66
N PRO A 10 10.08 -15.15 -1.40
CA PRO A 10 11.40 -15.29 -1.98
C PRO A 10 12.12 -16.58 -1.56
N PRO A 11 12.78 -17.29 -2.50
CA PRO A 11 13.60 -18.47 -2.19
C PRO A 11 14.77 -18.21 -1.23
N SER A 12 15.20 -16.95 -1.09
CA SER A 12 16.33 -16.55 -0.24
C SER A 12 16.00 -16.47 1.26
N TRP A 13 14.72 -16.45 1.64
CA TRP A 13 14.28 -16.23 3.02
C TRP A 13 14.90 -17.20 4.04
N PRO A 14 14.93 -18.53 3.81
CA PRO A 14 15.51 -19.47 4.78
C PRO A 14 16.95 -19.13 5.21
N ALA A 15 17.81 -18.76 4.26
CA ALA A 15 19.20 -18.42 4.54
C ALA A 15 19.32 -17.10 5.32
N ARG A 16 18.53 -16.10 4.93
CA ARG A 16 18.57 -14.76 5.53
C ARG A 16 18.01 -14.75 6.95
N ILE A 17 16.96 -15.51 7.22
CA ILE A 17 16.43 -15.64 8.58
C ILE A 17 17.48 -16.28 9.51
N ARG A 18 18.22 -17.29 9.03
CA ARG A 18 19.32 -17.90 9.80
C ARG A 18 20.43 -16.89 10.09
N ALA A 19 20.86 -16.13 9.09
CA ALA A 19 21.90 -15.11 9.27
C ALA A 19 21.45 -14.00 10.24
N LEU A 20 20.16 -13.63 10.24
CA LEU A 20 19.62 -12.70 11.23
C LEU A 20 19.68 -13.30 12.64
N ALA A 21 19.26 -14.56 12.80
CA ALA A 21 19.25 -15.23 14.09
C ALA A 21 20.66 -15.49 14.67
N SER A 22 21.68 -15.70 13.83
CA SER A 22 23.07 -15.85 14.26
C SER A 22 23.82 -14.52 14.45
N GLY A 23 23.19 -13.39 14.13
CA GLY A 23 23.81 -12.05 14.20
C GLY A 23 24.76 -11.73 13.03
N GLU A 24 24.79 -12.56 11.99
CA GLU A 24 25.57 -12.34 10.77
C GLU A 24 24.91 -11.33 9.81
N LEU A 25 23.62 -11.05 9.99
CA LEU A 25 22.85 -10.11 9.19
C LEU A 25 22.39 -8.94 10.06
N SER A 26 22.82 -7.74 9.69
CA SER A 26 22.30 -6.49 10.23
C SER A 26 21.05 -6.06 9.44
N PRO A 27 19.89 -5.86 10.09
CA PRO A 27 18.69 -5.42 9.43
C PRO A 27 18.88 -4.07 8.72
N VAL A 28 18.38 -3.97 7.49
CA VAL A 28 18.32 -2.69 6.77
C VAL A 28 17.22 -1.83 7.38
N VAL A 29 17.45 -0.51 7.49
CA VAL A 29 16.42 0.43 7.93
C VAL A 29 15.27 0.45 6.91
N PRO A 30 14.01 0.23 7.33
CA PRO A 30 12.89 0.22 6.40
C PRO A 30 12.66 1.62 5.79
N ARG A 31 12.38 1.66 4.49
CA ARG A 31 11.97 2.88 3.79
C ARG A 31 10.49 3.15 4.06
N ARG A 32 10.14 4.40 4.37
CA ARG A 32 8.73 4.81 4.51
C ARG A 32 8.00 4.62 3.18
N ALA A 33 6.79 4.10 3.23
CA ALA A 33 5.92 3.91 2.06
C ALA A 33 4.45 4.13 2.42
N ALA A 34 3.65 4.44 1.40
CA ALA A 34 2.21 4.58 1.53
C ALA A 34 1.50 3.79 0.45
N THR A 35 0.35 3.19 0.78
CA THR A 35 -0.45 2.39 -0.15
C THR A 35 -1.93 2.67 0.05
N VAL A 36 -2.69 2.79 -1.03
CA VAL A 36 -4.11 3.18 -0.98
C VAL A 36 -4.99 2.09 -1.58
N MET A 37 -5.88 1.53 -0.77
CA MET A 37 -7.01 0.71 -1.22
C MET A 37 -8.10 1.65 -1.73
N LEU A 38 -8.10 1.87 -3.05
CA LEU A 38 -9.11 2.69 -3.70
C LEU A 38 -10.40 1.88 -3.91
N LEU A 39 -11.50 2.38 -3.37
CA LEU A 39 -12.79 1.68 -3.29
C LEU A 39 -13.83 2.32 -4.21
N ARG A 40 -14.71 1.51 -4.78
CA ARG A 40 -15.90 1.97 -5.51
C ARG A 40 -17.07 1.05 -5.19
N ASP A 41 -18.19 1.65 -4.84
CA ASP A 41 -19.40 0.90 -4.52
C ASP A 41 -19.98 0.18 -5.74
N THR A 42 -20.48 -1.02 -5.49
CA THR A 42 -21.24 -1.86 -6.42
C THR A 42 -22.50 -2.37 -5.73
N LEU A 43 -23.37 -3.08 -6.46
CA LEU A 43 -24.56 -3.71 -5.85
C LEU A 43 -24.22 -4.73 -4.77
N ASP A 44 -23.02 -5.33 -4.84
CA ASP A 44 -22.61 -6.39 -3.92
C ASP A 44 -21.56 -5.92 -2.89
N GLY A 45 -21.43 -4.61 -2.67
CA GLY A 45 -20.46 -3.99 -1.77
C GLY A 45 -19.31 -3.27 -2.49
N PRO A 46 -18.31 -2.74 -1.75
CA PRO A 46 -17.22 -1.98 -2.33
C PRO A 46 -16.25 -2.90 -3.08
N ALA A 47 -16.06 -2.65 -4.37
CA ALA A 47 -14.95 -3.22 -5.13
C ALA A 47 -13.68 -2.41 -4.84
N VAL A 48 -12.53 -3.07 -4.83
CA VAL A 48 -11.21 -2.46 -4.66
C VAL A 48 -10.43 -2.47 -5.98
N HIS A 49 -9.72 -1.39 -6.26
CA HIS A 49 -8.81 -1.30 -7.40
C HIS A 49 -7.48 -2.00 -7.07
N MET A 50 -7.16 -3.06 -7.79
CA MET A 50 -5.92 -3.80 -7.66
C MET A 50 -5.11 -3.74 -8.95
N LEU A 51 -3.80 -3.81 -8.81
CA LEU A 51 -2.85 -3.90 -9.92
C LEU A 51 -1.98 -5.14 -9.77
N ARG A 52 -1.61 -5.75 -10.90
CA ARG A 52 -0.62 -6.84 -10.95
C ARG A 52 0.72 -6.26 -11.35
N ARG A 53 1.69 -6.41 -10.47
CA ARG A 53 3.07 -5.97 -10.70
C ARG A 53 3.69 -6.73 -11.87
N ARG A 54 4.43 -6.05 -12.74
CA ARG A 54 5.11 -6.70 -13.87
C ARG A 54 5.98 -7.87 -13.38
N THR A 55 5.96 -8.98 -14.11
CA THR A 55 6.74 -10.18 -13.77
C THR A 55 8.25 -9.97 -13.86
N SER A 56 8.70 -8.90 -14.54
CA SER A 56 10.11 -8.50 -14.62
C SER A 56 10.61 -7.74 -13.39
N MET A 57 9.74 -7.39 -12.43
CA MET A 57 10.16 -6.64 -11.24
C MET A 57 10.97 -7.52 -10.28
N ALA A 58 12.05 -6.95 -9.72
CA ALA A 58 12.92 -7.69 -8.79
C ALA A 58 12.26 -8.06 -7.45
N PHE A 59 11.15 -7.41 -7.09
CA PHE A 59 10.44 -7.63 -5.83
C PHE A 59 8.93 -7.72 -6.08
N ALA A 60 8.29 -8.75 -5.52
CA ALA A 60 6.86 -9.03 -5.67
C ALA A 60 6.39 -9.14 -7.14
N ALA A 61 7.24 -9.68 -8.03
CA ALA A 61 6.89 -9.90 -9.44
C ALA A 61 5.62 -10.77 -9.59
N GLY A 62 4.67 -10.31 -10.40
CA GLY A 62 3.40 -11.00 -10.63
C GLY A 62 2.44 -10.98 -9.45
N ALA A 63 2.81 -10.39 -8.31
CA ALA A 63 1.92 -10.24 -7.17
C ALA A 63 0.94 -9.09 -7.38
N TYR A 64 -0.28 -9.27 -6.87
CA TYR A 64 -1.28 -8.22 -6.82
C TYR A 64 -1.03 -7.30 -5.62
N ALA A 65 -1.22 -6.01 -5.87
CA ALA A 65 -1.05 -4.92 -4.91
C ALA A 65 -2.08 -3.82 -5.19
N TYR A 66 -1.97 -2.72 -4.46
CA TYR A 66 -2.71 -1.49 -4.69
C TYR A 66 -1.75 -0.38 -5.13
N PRO A 67 -2.24 0.76 -5.65
CA PRO A 67 -1.42 1.94 -5.86
C PRO A 67 -0.64 2.33 -4.60
N GLY A 68 0.66 2.56 -4.73
CA GLY A 68 1.50 2.87 -3.59
C GLY A 68 2.98 2.76 -3.86
N GLY A 69 3.75 3.52 -3.09
CA GLY A 69 5.18 3.62 -3.28
C GLY A 69 5.89 4.26 -2.10
N GLY A 70 7.16 4.53 -2.29
CA GLY A 70 8.02 5.12 -1.26
C GLY A 70 7.69 6.58 -1.02
N VAL A 71 7.81 7.03 0.23
CA VAL A 71 7.83 8.46 0.54
C VAL A 71 9.11 9.06 -0.04
N ASP A 72 8.96 10.09 -0.86
CA ASP A 72 10.06 10.82 -1.47
C ASP A 72 10.39 12.06 -0.62
N PRO A 73 11.66 12.51 -0.53
CA PRO A 73 11.99 13.77 0.15
C PRO A 73 11.20 14.99 -0.34
N ARG A 74 10.71 14.98 -1.58
CA ARG A 74 9.86 16.03 -2.15
C ARG A 74 8.44 16.05 -1.55
N ASP A 75 7.99 14.95 -0.94
CA ASP A 75 6.72 14.86 -0.21
C ASP A 75 6.74 15.62 1.13
N GLU A 76 7.93 16.01 1.61
CA GLU A 76 8.09 16.82 2.84
C GLU A 76 7.87 18.32 2.59
N ARG A 77 7.71 18.74 1.32
CA ARG A 77 7.44 20.14 0.95
C ARG A 77 6.06 20.59 1.44
N GLU A 78 5.96 21.87 1.77
CA GLU A 78 4.67 22.48 2.09
C GLU A 78 3.79 22.55 0.83
N LEU A 79 2.51 22.27 1.02
CA LEU A 79 1.48 22.28 -0.03
C LEU A 79 0.15 22.72 0.57
N GLY A 80 -0.77 23.17 -0.29
CA GLY A 80 -2.13 23.49 0.14
C GLY A 80 -2.82 22.26 0.71
N TRP A 81 -3.45 22.37 1.87
CA TRP A 81 -3.95 21.24 2.65
C TRP A 81 -5.38 21.48 3.12
N ALA A 82 -6.23 20.47 2.97
CA ALA A 82 -7.58 20.44 3.51
C ALA A 82 -7.85 19.10 4.22
N GLY A 83 -8.74 19.12 5.20
CA GLY A 83 -9.02 18.00 6.10
C GLY A 83 -8.22 18.04 7.41
N PRO A 84 -8.10 16.91 8.14
CA PRO A 84 -7.35 16.86 9.39
C PRO A 84 -5.93 17.39 9.24
N ALA A 85 -5.52 18.28 10.13
CA ALA A 85 -4.20 18.91 10.07
C ALA A 85 -3.07 17.86 10.14
N PRO A 86 -1.87 18.15 9.60
CA PRO A 86 -0.73 17.24 9.70
C PRO A 86 -0.44 16.74 11.13
N ALA A 87 -0.67 17.58 12.15
CA ALA A 87 -0.51 17.19 13.57
C ALA A 87 -1.49 16.07 14.00
N VAL A 88 -2.73 16.09 13.47
CA VAL A 88 -3.71 15.02 13.71
C VAL A 88 -3.28 13.72 13.05
N TRP A 89 -2.73 13.82 11.83
CA TRP A 89 -2.12 12.67 11.15
C TRP A 89 -0.88 12.16 11.86
N ALA A 90 -0.07 13.04 12.47
CA ALA A 90 1.11 12.68 13.25
C ALA A 90 0.75 11.74 14.40
N GLU A 91 -0.25 12.12 15.19
CA GLU A 91 -0.81 11.29 16.25
C GLU A 91 -1.38 9.99 15.69
N ARG A 92 -2.19 10.08 14.63
CA ARG A 92 -2.85 8.91 14.03
C ARG A 92 -1.89 7.86 13.48
N LEU A 93 -0.80 8.31 12.85
CA LEU A 93 0.17 7.45 12.17
C LEU A 93 1.33 7.03 13.09
N GLY A 94 1.43 7.63 14.29
CA GLY A 94 2.53 7.40 15.22
C GLY A 94 3.87 7.89 14.67
N ALA A 95 3.91 9.11 14.14
CA ALA A 95 5.08 9.70 13.51
C ALA A 95 5.18 11.21 13.80
N GLU A 96 6.34 11.81 13.58
CA GLU A 96 6.52 13.27 13.62
C GLU A 96 5.64 13.97 12.56
N GLU A 97 5.24 15.22 12.81
CA GLU A 97 4.31 15.94 11.93
C GLU A 97 4.77 16.03 10.48
N SER A 98 6.04 16.38 10.26
CA SER A 98 6.63 16.46 8.90
C SER A 98 6.64 15.09 8.22
N VAL A 99 6.88 14.02 8.97
CA VAL A 99 6.87 12.64 8.47
C VAL A 99 5.46 12.21 8.10
N ALA A 100 4.48 12.49 8.96
CA ALA A 100 3.08 12.17 8.71
C ALA A 100 2.53 12.92 7.48
N ARG A 101 2.87 14.21 7.34
CA ARG A 101 2.57 15.01 6.14
C ARG A 101 3.11 14.33 4.89
N ALA A 102 4.36 13.90 4.90
CA ALA A 102 4.99 13.25 3.76
C ALA A 102 4.38 11.88 3.43
N ILE A 103 3.98 11.10 4.45
CA ILE A 103 3.29 9.81 4.25
C ILE A 103 1.93 10.03 3.56
N VAL A 104 1.14 11.00 4.04
CA VAL A 104 -0.16 11.32 3.43
C VAL A 104 0.02 11.89 2.01
N CYS A 105 1.00 12.76 1.81
CA CYS A 105 1.36 13.27 0.48
C CYS A 105 1.74 12.14 -0.48
N ALA A 106 2.59 11.21 -0.05
CA ALA A 106 2.96 10.04 -0.83
C ALA A 106 1.74 9.16 -1.18
N ALA A 107 0.81 8.92 -0.25
CA ALA A 107 -0.43 8.19 -0.54
C ALA A 107 -1.22 8.82 -1.70
N VAL A 108 -1.41 10.15 -1.67
CA VAL A 108 -2.16 10.85 -2.73
C VAL A 108 -1.37 10.89 -4.04
N ARG A 109 -0.07 11.18 -3.98
CA ARG A 109 0.82 11.25 -5.14
C ARG A 109 0.88 9.91 -5.87
N GLU A 110 1.19 8.83 -5.18
CA GLU A 110 1.30 7.49 -5.75
C GLU A 110 -0.05 7.02 -6.35
N THR A 111 -1.17 7.35 -5.69
CA THR A 111 -2.51 7.06 -6.24
C THR A 111 -2.70 7.75 -7.60
N PHE A 112 -2.29 9.01 -7.73
CA PHE A 112 -2.39 9.74 -9.00
C PHE A 112 -1.41 9.22 -10.06
N GLU A 113 -0.16 8.96 -9.67
CA GLU A 113 0.87 8.44 -10.56
C GLU A 113 0.45 7.09 -11.15
N GLU A 114 -0.07 6.16 -10.35
CA GLU A 114 -0.33 4.79 -10.80
C GLU A 114 -1.73 4.57 -11.39
N SER A 115 -2.74 5.29 -10.91
CA SER A 115 -4.14 5.06 -11.32
C SER A 115 -4.76 6.24 -12.07
N GLY A 116 -4.11 7.40 -12.06
CA GLY A 116 -4.67 8.65 -12.57
C GLY A 116 -5.75 9.28 -11.67
N VAL A 117 -6.03 8.68 -10.51
CA VAL A 117 -7.01 9.19 -9.54
C VAL A 117 -6.35 10.17 -8.57
N LEU A 118 -6.93 11.36 -8.42
CA LEU A 118 -6.38 12.44 -7.62
C LEU A 118 -7.28 12.77 -6.43
N LEU A 119 -6.75 12.64 -5.21
CA LEU A 119 -7.40 13.06 -3.97
C LEU A 119 -7.05 14.51 -3.63
N ALA A 120 -7.47 15.42 -4.51
CA ALA A 120 -7.26 16.86 -4.39
C ALA A 120 -8.41 17.64 -5.04
N GLY A 121 -8.54 18.91 -4.69
CA GLY A 121 -9.55 19.82 -5.24
C GLY A 121 -9.15 21.28 -5.07
N PRO A 122 -9.92 22.22 -5.61
CA PRO A 122 -9.64 23.65 -5.46
C PRO A 122 -9.91 24.17 -4.03
N ASP A 123 -10.67 23.41 -3.23
CA ASP A 123 -11.02 23.74 -1.84
C ASP A 123 -11.31 22.48 -1.00
N GLU A 124 -11.69 22.68 0.26
CA GLU A 124 -12.02 21.62 1.23
C GLU A 124 -13.32 20.85 0.93
N ARG A 125 -14.11 21.25 -0.07
CA ARG A 125 -15.45 20.69 -0.33
C ARG A 125 -15.52 19.93 -1.64
N THR A 126 -14.77 20.36 -2.62
CA THR A 126 -14.82 19.85 -3.99
C THR A 126 -13.58 19.02 -4.34
N VAL A 127 -13.73 18.15 -5.31
CA VAL A 127 -12.65 17.34 -5.90
C VAL A 127 -12.54 17.66 -7.37
N VAL A 128 -11.38 17.43 -7.96
CA VAL A 128 -11.25 17.44 -9.42
C VAL A 128 -12.13 16.34 -9.99
N ALA A 129 -13.06 16.68 -10.90
CA ALA A 129 -14.00 15.70 -11.45
C ALA A 129 -13.39 14.85 -12.59
N ASP A 130 -12.49 15.40 -13.39
CA ASP A 130 -11.88 14.69 -14.53
C ASP A 130 -10.38 14.98 -14.61
N THR A 131 -9.59 13.90 -14.56
CA THR A 131 -8.12 13.89 -14.64
C THR A 131 -7.62 13.23 -15.93
N THR A 132 -8.47 13.07 -16.94
CA THR A 132 -8.17 12.27 -18.16
C THR A 132 -7.69 13.10 -19.35
N GLY A 133 -7.65 14.43 -19.22
CA GLY A 133 -7.14 15.35 -20.24
C GLY A 133 -5.64 15.17 -20.53
N ALA A 134 -5.21 15.57 -21.73
CA ALA A 134 -3.82 15.44 -22.15
C ALA A 134 -2.83 16.26 -21.29
N ASP A 135 -3.29 17.38 -20.74
CA ASP A 135 -2.54 18.21 -19.80
C ASP A 135 -2.34 17.51 -18.46
N TRP A 136 -3.36 16.80 -17.95
CA TRP A 136 -3.24 15.96 -16.75
C TRP A 136 -2.26 14.82 -16.95
N GLU A 137 -2.29 14.19 -18.13
CA GLU A 137 -1.36 13.10 -18.44
C GLU A 137 0.08 13.58 -18.52
N ARG A 138 0.33 14.75 -19.12
CA ARG A 138 1.66 15.36 -19.15
C ARG A 138 2.17 15.63 -17.74
N ASP A 139 1.33 16.20 -16.87
CA ASP A 139 1.75 16.50 -15.50
C ASP A 139 1.99 15.22 -14.69
N ARG A 140 1.15 14.19 -14.86
CA ARG A 140 1.35 12.86 -14.27
C ARG A 140 2.67 12.25 -14.71
N ALA A 141 2.99 12.29 -16.00
CA ALA A 141 4.25 11.79 -16.54
C ALA A 141 5.45 12.54 -15.93
N ALA A 142 5.34 13.86 -15.73
CA ALA A 142 6.38 14.66 -15.08
C ALA A 142 6.56 14.33 -13.59
N LEU A 143 5.50 13.94 -12.87
CA LEU A 143 5.58 13.42 -11.51
C LEU A 143 6.33 12.08 -11.48
N VAL A 144 5.94 11.14 -12.34
CA VAL A 144 6.56 9.80 -12.47
C VAL A 144 8.04 9.91 -12.85
N SER A 145 8.39 10.80 -13.79
CA SER A 145 9.79 11.04 -14.19
C SER A 145 10.58 11.89 -13.19
N ARG A 146 9.92 12.37 -12.13
CA ARG A 146 10.47 13.19 -11.04
C ARG A 146 10.90 14.61 -11.45
N GLU A 147 10.49 15.06 -12.63
CA GLU A 147 10.71 16.42 -13.13
C GLU A 147 9.85 17.45 -12.38
N LEU A 148 8.68 17.04 -11.91
CA LEU A 148 7.75 17.86 -11.14
C LEU A 148 7.59 17.28 -9.73
N SER A 149 7.56 18.14 -8.70
CA SER A 149 7.16 17.71 -7.36
C SER A 149 5.64 17.76 -7.22
N PHE A 150 5.05 16.92 -6.37
CA PHE A 150 3.60 16.93 -6.18
C PHE A 150 3.09 18.25 -5.58
N ALA A 151 3.87 18.87 -4.68
CA ALA A 151 3.56 20.20 -4.17
C ALA A 151 3.49 21.25 -5.29
N ASP A 152 4.51 21.30 -6.16
CA ASP A 152 4.55 22.26 -7.28
C ASP A 152 3.42 22.00 -8.29
N PHE A 153 3.07 20.73 -8.52
CA PHE A 153 1.92 20.33 -9.34
C PHE A 153 0.60 20.87 -8.79
N LEU A 154 0.34 20.69 -7.48
CA LEU A 154 -0.87 21.20 -6.85
C LEU A 154 -0.92 22.73 -6.89
N VAL A 155 0.20 23.41 -6.59
CA VAL A 155 0.31 24.87 -6.66
C VAL A 155 0.01 25.39 -8.07
N ALA A 156 0.62 24.80 -9.10
CA ALA A 156 0.41 25.20 -10.50
C ALA A 156 -1.04 25.05 -10.95
N ARG A 157 -1.78 24.09 -10.37
CA ARG A 157 -3.19 23.84 -10.67
C ARG A 157 -4.16 24.55 -9.71
N GLY A 158 -3.67 25.28 -8.71
CA GLY A 158 -4.49 25.94 -7.71
C GLY A 158 -5.29 24.94 -6.86
N LEU A 159 -4.68 23.79 -6.53
CA LEU A 159 -5.31 22.70 -5.80
C LEU A 159 -4.73 22.56 -4.39
N VAL A 160 -5.55 22.00 -3.50
CA VAL A 160 -5.16 21.55 -2.16
C VAL A 160 -5.28 20.02 -2.09
N LEU A 161 -4.35 19.39 -1.37
CA LEU A 161 -4.45 17.99 -0.99
C LEU A 161 -5.65 17.81 -0.06
N ARG A 162 -6.52 16.84 -0.37
CA ARG A 162 -7.71 16.52 0.42
C ARG A 162 -7.45 15.34 1.33
N SER A 163 -6.85 15.61 2.49
CA SER A 163 -6.45 14.57 3.45
C SER A 163 -7.65 13.88 4.09
N ASP A 164 -8.80 14.57 4.18
CA ASP A 164 -10.06 14.04 4.66
C ASP A 164 -10.67 12.95 3.77
N LEU A 165 -10.16 12.75 2.55
CA LEU A 165 -10.57 11.65 1.67
C LEU A 165 -9.84 10.34 1.94
N LEU A 166 -8.86 10.35 2.86
CA LEU A 166 -8.08 9.19 3.27
C LEU A 166 -8.50 8.72 4.66
N GLY A 167 -8.57 7.41 4.83
CA GLY A 167 -8.66 6.76 6.14
C GLY A 167 -7.44 5.88 6.41
N ALA A 168 -6.70 6.11 7.50
CA ALA A 168 -5.60 5.22 7.91
C ALA A 168 -6.15 3.84 8.32
N TRP A 169 -5.56 2.78 7.77
CA TRP A 169 -6.13 1.43 7.86
C TRP A 169 -5.31 0.43 8.66
N THR A 170 -4.01 0.32 8.38
CA THR A 170 -3.07 -0.57 9.05
C THR A 170 -1.65 -0.15 8.71
N ARG A 171 -0.68 -0.49 9.56
CA ARG A 171 0.75 -0.29 9.28
C ARG A 171 1.47 -1.63 9.26
N TRP A 172 2.27 -1.89 8.24
CA TRP A 172 3.04 -3.12 8.11
C TRP A 172 4.50 -2.79 7.88
N ILE A 173 5.38 -3.48 8.61
CA ILE A 173 6.82 -3.34 8.41
C ILE A 173 7.37 -4.65 7.88
N THR A 174 8.07 -4.57 6.75
CA THR A 174 8.71 -5.72 6.12
C THR A 174 9.68 -6.41 7.11
N PRO A 175 9.73 -7.76 7.15
CA PRO A 175 10.57 -8.50 8.09
C PRO A 175 12.05 -8.07 8.09
N GLU A 176 12.72 -8.17 9.22
CA GLU A 176 14.10 -7.68 9.40
C GLU A 176 15.15 -8.37 8.54
N PHE A 177 14.91 -9.64 8.20
CA PHE A 177 15.81 -10.40 7.34
C PHE A 177 15.68 -10.02 5.87
N GLU A 178 14.71 -9.21 5.45
CA GLU A 178 14.56 -8.82 4.04
C GLU A 178 15.63 -7.83 3.58
N GLU A 179 16.01 -7.91 2.30
CA GLU A 179 17.00 -6.98 1.69
C GLU A 179 16.40 -5.61 1.47
N ARG A 180 15.12 -5.60 1.08
CA ARG A 180 14.36 -4.39 0.78
C ARG A 180 13.22 -4.33 1.78
N ARG A 181 13.36 -3.43 2.74
CA ARG A 181 12.39 -3.25 3.80
C ARG A 181 11.61 -1.97 3.60
N TYR A 182 10.31 -2.07 3.84
CA TYR A 182 9.39 -0.95 3.83
C TYR A 182 8.64 -0.88 5.15
N ASP A 183 8.40 0.34 5.61
CA ASP A 183 7.46 0.67 6.67
C ASP A 183 6.28 1.32 5.98
N THR A 184 5.21 0.55 5.79
CA THR A 184 4.13 0.90 4.89
C THR A 184 2.87 1.22 5.67
N TRP A 185 2.37 2.43 5.50
CA TRP A 185 1.05 2.83 5.96
C TRP A 185 0.03 2.57 4.85
N PHE A 186 -0.99 1.77 5.17
CA PHE A 186 -2.11 1.50 4.27
C PHE A 186 -3.25 2.45 4.59
N PHE A 187 -3.89 2.94 3.54
CA PHE A 187 -5.05 3.82 3.61
C PHE A 187 -6.21 3.22 2.80
N VAL A 188 -7.44 3.60 3.15
CA VAL A 188 -8.63 3.45 2.31
C VAL A 188 -9.03 4.81 1.73
N ALA A 189 -9.55 4.82 0.51
CA ALA A 189 -10.13 6.00 -0.12
C ALA A 189 -11.29 5.59 -1.03
N GLY A 190 -12.36 6.39 -1.08
CA GLY A 190 -13.40 6.24 -2.09
C GLY A 190 -12.96 6.86 -3.43
N LEU A 191 -13.35 6.26 -4.55
CA LEU A 191 -13.15 6.82 -5.88
C LEU A 191 -13.91 8.17 -5.96
N PRO A 192 -13.21 9.29 -6.18
CA PRO A 192 -13.86 10.60 -6.27
C PRO A 192 -14.88 10.65 -7.41
N ALA A 193 -16.02 11.32 -7.18
CA ALA A 193 -17.08 11.44 -8.17
C ALA A 193 -16.56 12.07 -9.47
N GLY A 194 -16.90 11.44 -10.60
CA GLY A 194 -16.47 11.86 -11.94
C GLY A 194 -15.14 11.24 -12.40
N GLN A 195 -14.26 10.86 -11.48
CA GLN A 195 -12.97 10.27 -11.84
C GLN A 195 -13.10 8.80 -12.24
N ARG A 196 -12.14 8.33 -13.04
CA ARG A 196 -11.99 6.92 -13.41
C ARG A 196 -10.51 6.53 -13.35
N THR A 197 -10.25 5.30 -12.92
CA THR A 197 -8.91 4.71 -12.99
C THR A 197 -8.49 4.54 -14.45
N ARG A 198 -7.19 4.68 -14.71
CA ARG A 198 -6.58 4.49 -16.03
C ARG A 198 -5.41 3.51 -15.92
N ASP A 199 -5.17 2.76 -16.98
CA ASP A 199 -4.01 1.85 -17.07
C ASP A 199 -2.78 2.65 -17.52
N VAL A 200 -2.19 3.39 -16.58
CA VAL A 200 -1.14 4.37 -16.85
C VAL A 200 0.15 4.10 -16.07
N SER A 201 0.11 3.14 -15.14
CA SER A 201 1.30 2.67 -14.44
C SER A 201 2.18 1.87 -15.40
N THR A 202 3.47 2.22 -15.45
CA THR A 202 4.45 1.37 -16.14
C THR A 202 4.90 0.21 -15.26
N GLU A 203 4.53 0.16 -13.98
CA GLU A 203 4.94 -0.91 -13.05
C GLU A 203 3.93 -2.06 -12.97
N ALA A 204 2.73 -1.86 -13.50
CA ALA A 204 1.69 -2.87 -13.63
C ALA A 204 1.58 -3.38 -15.08
N ASP A 205 1.17 -4.64 -15.26
CA ASP A 205 0.76 -5.18 -16.56
C ASP A 205 -0.74 -5.47 -16.66
N ARG A 206 -1.46 -5.32 -15.54
CA ARG A 206 -2.91 -5.49 -15.45
C ARG A 206 -3.43 -4.69 -14.27
N THR A 207 -4.62 -4.11 -14.45
CA THR A 207 -5.42 -3.56 -13.35
C THR A 207 -6.82 -4.18 -13.37
N GLU A 208 -7.43 -4.33 -12.21
CA GLU A 208 -8.81 -4.79 -12.10
C GLU A 208 -9.54 -4.16 -10.91
N TRP A 209 -10.84 -3.93 -11.08
CA TRP A 209 -11.75 -3.69 -9.97
C TRP A 209 -12.35 -5.03 -9.57
N VAL A 210 -12.12 -5.45 -8.31
CA VAL A 210 -12.53 -6.76 -7.82
C VAL A 210 -13.16 -6.63 -6.44
N LEU A 211 -14.16 -7.44 -6.14
CA LEU A 211 -14.74 -7.49 -4.80
C LEU A 211 -13.74 -8.13 -3.83
N PRO A 212 -13.54 -7.61 -2.61
CA PRO A 212 -12.57 -8.16 -1.66
C PRO A 212 -12.74 -9.66 -1.40
N ARG A 213 -14.00 -10.14 -1.33
CA ARG A 213 -14.31 -11.57 -1.18
C ARG A 213 -13.84 -12.42 -2.35
N ASP A 214 -13.96 -11.93 -3.58
CA ASP A 214 -13.59 -12.68 -4.78
C ASP A 214 -12.06 -12.70 -4.92
N ALA A 215 -11.41 -11.57 -4.64
CA ALA A 215 -9.95 -11.49 -4.62
C ALA A 215 -9.34 -12.41 -3.55
N ALA A 216 -9.92 -12.46 -2.36
CA ALA A 216 -9.50 -13.38 -1.30
C ALA A 216 -9.72 -14.85 -1.69
N ALA A 217 -10.87 -15.20 -2.27
CA ALA A 217 -11.14 -16.56 -2.74
C ALA A 217 -10.16 -16.99 -3.84
N ARG A 218 -9.84 -16.11 -4.79
CA ARG A 218 -8.85 -16.39 -5.85
C ARG A 218 -7.42 -16.47 -5.31
N TYR A 219 -7.10 -15.78 -4.21
CA TYR A 219 -5.86 -15.98 -3.49
C TYR A 219 -5.83 -17.36 -2.79
N ASP A 220 -6.93 -17.76 -2.15
CA ASP A 220 -7.04 -19.04 -1.44
C ASP A 220 -6.90 -20.24 -2.40
N THR A 221 -7.31 -20.10 -3.67
CA THR A 221 -7.09 -21.13 -4.71
C THR A 221 -5.73 -21.05 -5.40
N GLY A 222 -4.91 -20.05 -5.07
CA GLY A 222 -3.60 -19.82 -5.68
C GLY A 222 -3.63 -19.14 -7.06
N GLU A 223 -4.80 -18.66 -7.51
CA GLU A 223 -4.94 -17.93 -8.78
C GLU A 223 -4.32 -16.53 -8.70
N LEU A 224 -4.49 -15.84 -7.58
CA LEU A 224 -3.89 -14.53 -7.33
C LEU A 224 -2.74 -14.64 -6.33
N THR A 225 -1.54 -14.32 -6.79
CA THR A 225 -0.38 -14.19 -5.91
C THR A 225 -0.45 -12.86 -5.16
N MET A 226 -0.34 -12.87 -3.83
CA MET A 226 -0.36 -11.67 -2.99
C MET A 226 0.65 -11.76 -1.86
N MET A 227 1.11 -10.60 -1.40
CA MET A 227 1.86 -10.49 -0.15
C MET A 227 0.91 -10.48 1.07
N PRO A 228 1.37 -10.90 2.27
CA PRO A 228 0.54 -10.92 3.48
C PRO A 228 -0.24 -9.63 3.78
N PRO A 229 0.33 -8.41 3.64
CA PRO A 229 -0.43 -7.18 3.86
C PRO A 229 -1.63 -7.04 2.91
N THR A 230 -1.49 -7.43 1.64
CA THR A 230 -2.55 -7.30 0.63
C THR A 230 -3.74 -8.19 0.97
N ILE A 231 -3.52 -9.49 1.21
CA ILE A 231 -4.64 -10.40 1.54
C ILE A 231 -5.25 -10.08 2.90
N SER A 232 -4.43 -9.70 3.89
CA SER A 232 -4.93 -9.29 5.22
C SER A 232 -5.86 -8.09 5.11
N THR A 233 -5.47 -7.08 4.32
CA THR A 233 -6.31 -5.88 4.11
C THR A 233 -7.57 -6.18 3.30
N LEU A 234 -7.53 -7.06 2.28
CA LEU A 234 -8.75 -7.53 1.59
C LEU A 234 -9.75 -8.15 2.56
N ARG A 235 -9.27 -9.04 3.44
CA ARG A 235 -10.11 -9.72 4.44
C ARG A 235 -10.69 -8.75 5.46
N GLN A 236 -9.95 -7.71 5.81
CA GLN A 236 -10.43 -6.64 6.68
C GLN A 236 -11.53 -5.79 6.04
N LEU A 237 -11.63 -5.74 4.71
CA LEU A 237 -12.70 -5.01 4.01
C LEU A 237 -14.03 -5.79 3.93
N LEU A 238 -14.03 -7.11 4.18
CA LEU A 238 -15.21 -7.97 4.07
C LEU A 238 -16.43 -7.52 4.90
N PRO A 239 -16.27 -6.96 6.12
CA PRO A 239 -17.41 -6.56 6.93
C PRO A 239 -18.16 -5.32 6.43
N TYR A 240 -17.63 -4.55 5.47
CA TYR A 240 -18.19 -3.26 5.06
C TYR A 240 -19.02 -3.37 3.78
N GLY A 241 -20.22 -2.81 3.81
CA GLY A 241 -21.17 -2.78 2.69
C GLY A 241 -20.96 -1.62 1.72
N SER A 242 -20.14 -0.62 2.08
CA SER A 242 -19.79 0.50 1.20
C SER A 242 -18.39 1.08 1.47
N ALA A 243 -17.88 1.86 0.52
CA ALA A 243 -16.65 2.64 0.66
C ALA A 243 -16.75 3.67 1.79
N ALA A 244 -17.94 4.26 1.99
CA ALA A 244 -18.21 5.20 3.08
C ALA A 244 -18.11 4.52 4.45
N GLU A 245 -18.71 3.33 4.61
CA GLU A 245 -18.60 2.55 5.85
C GLU A 245 -17.14 2.17 6.17
N ALA A 246 -16.36 1.80 5.14
CA ALA A 246 -14.93 1.53 5.32
C ALA A 246 -14.15 2.80 5.72
N LEU A 247 -14.45 3.96 5.12
CA LEU A 247 -13.84 5.24 5.51
C LEU A 247 -14.18 5.63 6.96
N ASP A 248 -15.44 5.51 7.36
CA ASP A 248 -15.90 5.83 8.71
C ASP A 248 -15.21 4.93 9.76
N ALA A 249 -15.02 3.65 9.44
CA ALA A 249 -14.32 2.72 10.33
C ALA A 249 -12.82 3.01 10.49
N ALA A 250 -12.20 3.74 9.54
CA ALA A 250 -10.77 4.01 9.56
C ALA A 250 -10.32 4.79 10.81
N GLY A 251 -11.19 5.61 11.40
CA GLY A 251 -10.87 6.35 12.63
C GLY A 251 -10.57 5.46 13.84
N GLY A 252 -11.18 4.26 13.91
CA GLY A 252 -11.05 3.33 15.03
C GLY A 252 -10.00 2.22 14.85
N ARG A 253 -9.29 2.20 13.72
CA ARG A 253 -8.33 1.12 13.39
C ARG A 253 -7.10 1.17 14.30
N ASP A 254 -6.56 0.01 14.66
CA ASP A 254 -5.25 -0.07 15.30
C ASP A 254 -4.14 0.16 14.26
N MET A 255 -3.23 1.09 14.56
CA MET A 255 -2.09 1.45 13.71
C MET A 255 -0.76 0.95 14.27
N THR A 256 -0.78 0.12 15.32
CA THR A 256 0.38 -0.62 15.81
C THR A 256 1.01 -1.39 14.64
N PRO A 257 2.33 -1.26 14.41
CA PRO A 257 2.96 -1.90 13.27
C PRO A 257 2.84 -3.43 13.34
N VAL A 258 2.30 -4.02 12.29
CA VAL A 258 2.33 -5.47 12.09
C VAL A 258 3.73 -5.86 11.64
N LEU A 259 4.41 -6.65 12.47
CA LEU A 259 5.78 -7.11 12.29
C LEU A 259 5.79 -8.63 12.25
N ALA A 260 6.60 -9.20 11.35
CA ALA A 260 6.90 -10.62 11.40
C ALA A 260 7.97 -10.88 12.46
N THR A 261 7.78 -11.91 13.26
CA THR A 261 8.80 -12.44 14.17
C THR A 261 9.34 -13.74 13.62
N ALA A 262 10.67 -13.87 13.59
CA ALA A 262 11.33 -15.12 13.29
C ALA A 262 11.93 -15.70 14.57
N ARG A 263 11.62 -16.96 14.88
CA ARG A 263 12.17 -17.68 16.03
C ARG A 263 12.76 -19.03 15.62
N LEU A 264 13.79 -19.47 16.34
CA LEU A 264 14.38 -20.79 16.17
C LEU A 264 13.64 -21.80 17.06
N GLU A 265 13.15 -22.88 16.46
CA GLU A 265 12.60 -24.05 17.13
C GLU A 265 13.42 -25.29 16.75
N GLY A 266 14.44 -25.61 17.53
CA GLY A 266 15.37 -26.71 17.24
C GLY A 266 16.06 -26.52 15.89
N GLU A 267 15.79 -27.41 14.94
CA GLU A 267 16.33 -27.37 13.58
C GLU A 267 15.46 -26.54 12.62
N HIS A 268 14.38 -25.93 13.09
CA HIS A 268 13.45 -25.15 12.28
C HIS A 268 13.50 -23.66 12.62
N VAL A 269 13.22 -22.84 11.61
CA VAL A 269 12.88 -21.43 11.76
C VAL A 269 11.37 -21.30 11.64
N VAL A 270 10.72 -20.70 12.63
CA VAL A 270 9.31 -20.36 12.57
C VAL A 270 9.17 -18.87 12.32
N LEU A 271 8.50 -18.53 11.22
CA LEU A 271 8.14 -17.16 10.87
C LEU A 271 6.66 -16.96 11.17
N GLU A 272 6.33 -16.00 12.03
CA GLU A 272 4.97 -15.75 12.51
C GLU A 272 4.65 -14.27 12.36
N TRP A 273 3.40 -13.96 12.02
CA TRP A 273 2.82 -12.63 12.15
C TRP A 273 1.77 -12.71 13.26
N PRO A 274 2.02 -12.13 14.45
CA PRO A 274 1.03 -12.12 15.53
C PRO A 274 -0.32 -11.59 15.03
N GLY A 275 -1.41 -12.32 15.29
CA GLY A 275 -2.75 -12.00 14.79
C GLY A 275 -3.03 -12.42 13.34
N HIS A 276 -2.05 -13.03 12.65
CA HIS A 276 -2.16 -13.49 11.26
C HIS A 276 -1.53 -14.89 11.08
N GLU A 277 -2.03 -15.85 11.85
CA GLU A 277 -1.53 -17.24 11.91
C GLU A 277 -1.54 -17.96 10.55
N GLU A 278 -2.40 -17.54 9.63
CA GLU A 278 -2.45 -18.06 8.25
C GLU A 278 -1.15 -17.85 7.45
N PHE A 279 -0.30 -16.92 7.88
CA PHE A 279 1.00 -16.65 7.25
C PHE A 279 2.16 -17.34 7.97
N THR A 280 1.88 -18.08 9.06
CA THR A 280 2.91 -18.78 9.82
C THR A 280 3.60 -19.85 8.97
N ARG A 281 4.93 -19.89 9.04
CA ARG A 281 5.76 -20.82 8.26
C ARG A 281 6.81 -21.49 9.12
N HIS A 282 6.97 -22.79 8.91
CA HIS A 282 8.09 -23.58 9.44
C HIS A 282 9.08 -23.87 8.32
N VAL A 283 10.33 -23.43 8.49
CA VAL A 283 11.41 -23.56 7.52
C VAL A 283 12.49 -24.49 8.11
N THR A 284 12.76 -25.63 7.48
CA THR A 284 13.68 -26.66 7.97
C THR A 284 15.18 -26.31 7.76
N LYS A 285 16.07 -26.83 8.60
CA LYS A 285 17.53 -26.90 8.34
C LYS A 285 17.84 -27.87 7.20
N GLY A 286 18.59 -27.37 6.20
CA GLY A 286 19.17 -28.13 5.10
C GLY A 286 18.26 -28.23 3.87
N SER A 287 18.73 -28.02 2.64
CA SER A 287 20.09 -28.17 2.12
C SER A 287 20.60 -26.89 1.43
N THR A 288 21.89 -26.61 1.61
CA THR A 288 22.71 -25.89 0.64
C THR A 288 22.44 -26.46 -0.76
N PRO A 289 22.44 -25.65 -1.84
CA PRO A 289 22.44 -26.22 -3.19
C PRO A 289 23.59 -27.21 -3.40
#